data_AF-C2G470-F1
#
_entry.id   AF-C2G470-F1
#
_cell.length_a   1.000
_cell.length_b   1.000
_cell.length_c   1.000
_cell.angle_alpha   90.00
_cell.angle_beta   90.00
_cell.angle_gamma   90.00
#
_symmetry.space_group_name_H-M   'P 1'
#
loop_
_entity.id
_entity.type
_entity.pdbx_description
1 polymer ?
#
loop_
_entity_poly.entity_id
_entity_poly.type
_entity_poly.pdbx_seq_one_letter_code
_entity_poly.pdbx_strand_id
1 'polypeptide(L)'
;MGTCIGAVVGLVAITPAAGFVTVPHSLIIGAVAALISRMVVDWRTKSRVDDTLDVFPCHGLGGMVGMLLTGIFATKAINGAVEHDGLFFGETTLFFAHVIGLVGATLFTLILAFVLLKLTDLISPLRVSEEEEEIGLDLSQHNEKL
;
A
#
# COMPACT_ATOMS: atom_id res chain seq x y z
N MET A 1 7.99 4.15 -13.06
CA MET A 1 7.03 4.99 -12.32
C MET A 1 7.00 6.39 -12.91
N GLY A 2 5.85 6.86 -13.39
CA GLY A 2 5.65 8.24 -13.85
C GLY A 2 5.22 9.18 -12.72
N THR A 3 5.16 10.49 -13.00
CA THR A 3 4.84 11.54 -12.02
C THR A 3 3.49 11.32 -11.32
N CYS A 4 2.45 10.92 -12.05
CA CYS A 4 1.12 10.69 -11.49
C CYS A 4 1.13 9.55 -10.46
N ILE A 5 1.84 8.45 -10.75
CA ILE A 5 1.95 7.32 -9.80
C ILE A 5 2.73 7.77 -8.57
N GLY A 6 3.81 8.55 -8.74
CA GLY A 6 4.55 9.14 -7.61
C GLY A 6 3.66 9.98 -6.70
N ALA A 7 2.78 10.81 -7.28
CA ALA A 7 1.81 11.59 -6.53
C ALA A 7 0.82 10.71 -5.75
N VAL A 8 0.28 9.66 -6.37
CA VAL A 8 -0.62 8.70 -5.71
C VAL A 8 0.08 8.00 -4.54
N VAL A 9 1.32 7.55 -4.72
CA VAL A 9 2.08 6.92 -3.63
C VAL A 9 2.32 7.89 -2.48
N GLY A 10 2.61 9.15 -2.76
CA GLY A 10 2.69 10.19 -1.73
C GLY A 10 1.38 10.35 -0.95
N LEU A 11 0.23 10.36 -1.64
CA LEU A 11 -1.10 10.43 -1.03
C LEU A 11 -1.40 9.20 -0.16
N VAL A 12 -1.06 8.01 -0.64
CA VAL A 12 -1.17 6.77 0.14
C VAL A 12 -0.32 6.86 1.40
N ALA A 13 0.96 7.22 1.26
CA ALA A 13 1.91 7.24 2.37
C ALA A 13 1.56 8.28 3.44
N ILE A 14 0.98 9.43 3.06
CA ILE A 14 0.57 10.46 4.02
C ILE A 14 -0.76 10.14 4.70
N THR A 15 -1.59 9.25 4.14
CA THR A 15 -2.91 8.90 4.69
C THR A 15 -2.88 8.58 6.21
N PRO A 16 -1.98 7.72 6.74
CA PRO A 16 -1.93 7.46 8.17
C PRO A 16 -1.29 8.58 9.00
N ALA A 17 -0.66 9.58 8.38
CA ALA A 17 0.11 10.64 9.04
C ALA A 17 -0.54 12.03 8.94
N ALA A 18 -1.51 12.22 8.03
CA ALA A 18 -1.97 13.54 7.58
C ALA A 18 -2.42 14.48 8.71
N GLY A 19 -2.99 13.92 9.79
CA GLY A 19 -3.46 14.68 10.95
C GLY A 19 -2.48 14.73 12.12
N PHE A 20 -1.25 14.24 11.99
CA PHE A 20 -0.35 13.98 13.12
C PHE A 20 1.08 14.50 12.93
N VAL A 21 1.49 14.83 11.71
CA VAL A 21 2.88 15.22 11.38
C VAL A 21 2.98 16.67 10.92
N THR A 22 4.19 17.24 10.98
CA THR A 22 4.47 18.59 10.47
C THR A 22 4.57 18.60 8.94
N VAL A 23 4.45 19.78 8.32
CA VAL A 23 4.60 19.94 6.86
C VAL A 23 5.99 19.47 6.35
N PRO A 24 7.13 19.79 7.01
CA PRO A 24 8.41 19.23 6.57
C PRO A 24 8.46 17.70 6.63
N HIS A 25 7.90 17.08 7.69
CA HIS A 25 7.85 15.63 7.79
C HIS A 25 6.95 15.00 6.72
N SER A 26 5.85 15.64 6.31
CA SER A 26 4.99 15.11 5.24
C SER A 26 5.70 15.03 3.89
N LEU A 27 6.57 15.99 3.57
CA LEU A 27 7.40 15.97 2.36
C LEU A 27 8.38 14.78 2.38
N ILE A 28 8.98 14.50 3.54
CA ILE A 28 9.89 13.36 3.71
C ILE A 28 9.13 12.04 3.52
N ILE A 29 7.94 11.91 4.12
CA ILE A 29 7.10 10.71 3.99
C ILE A 29 6.80 10.42 2.53
N GLY A 30 6.32 11.42 1.78
CA GLY A 30 6.00 11.25 0.36
C GLY A 30 7.23 10.88 -0.48
N ALA A 31 8.37 11.55 -0.27
CA ALA A 31 9.60 11.28 -1.02
C ALA A 31 10.14 9.88 -0.75
N VAL A 32 10.23 9.48 0.53
CA VAL A 32 10.73 8.15 0.92
C VAL A 32 9.82 7.05 0.39
N ALA A 33 8.50 7.20 0.52
CA ALA A 33 7.55 6.22 0.00
C ALA A 33 7.62 6.08 -1.53
N ALA A 34 7.71 7.20 -2.27
CA ALA A 34 7.83 7.17 -3.72
C ALA A 34 9.14 6.49 -4.17
N LEU A 35 10.26 6.74 -3.50
CA LEU A 35 11.54 6.09 -3.79
C LEU A 35 11.49 4.59 -3.54
N ILE A 36 10.99 4.17 -2.37
CA ILE A 36 10.87 2.75 -2.02
C ILE A 36 9.91 2.04 -2.98
N SER A 37 8.75 2.64 -3.28
CA SER A 37 7.79 2.11 -4.25
C SER A 37 8.41 1.95 -5.63
N ARG A 38 9.16 2.96 -6.10
CA ARG A 38 9.89 2.88 -7.38
C ARG A 38 10.84 1.69 -7.44
N MET A 39 11.63 1.48 -6.38
CA MET A 39 12.56 0.35 -6.32
C MET A 39 11.84 -0.99 -6.41
N VAL A 40 10.69 -1.13 -5.75
CA VAL A 40 9.91 -2.38 -5.79
C VAL A 40 9.18 -2.57 -7.11
N VAL A 41 8.70 -1.51 -7.78
CA VAL A 41 8.19 -1.59 -9.16
C VAL A 41 9.30 -2.07 -10.11
N ASP A 42 10.50 -1.49 -10.02
CA ASP A 42 11.64 -1.87 -10.87
C ASP A 42 12.13 -3.31 -10.59
N TRP A 43 11.94 -3.83 -9.37
CA TRP A 43 12.17 -5.24 -9.04
C TRP A 43 11.04 -6.13 -9.57
N ARG A 44 9.78 -5.73 -9.38
CA ARG A 44 8.57 -6.48 -9.79
C ARG A 44 8.57 -6.73 -11.29
N THR A 45 8.90 -5.72 -12.09
CA THR A 45 9.00 -5.81 -13.56
C THR A 45 10.04 -6.81 -14.05
N LYS A 46 10.99 -7.22 -13.20
CA LYS A 46 12.00 -8.26 -13.49
C LYS A 46 11.65 -9.61 -12.85
N SER A 47 10.56 -9.66 -12.09
CA SER A 47 10.07 -10.85 -11.40
C SER A 47 8.98 -11.56 -12.21
N ARG A 48 8.53 -12.72 -11.73
CA ARG A 48 7.35 -13.43 -12.28
C ARG A 48 6.03 -13.01 -11.63
N VAL A 49 6.05 -12.05 -10.70
CA VAL A 49 4.85 -11.61 -10.00
C VAL A 49 4.02 -10.73 -10.92
N ASP A 50 2.80 -11.19 -11.21
CA ASP A 50 1.83 -10.45 -12.01
C ASP A 50 0.92 -9.61 -11.10
N ASP A 51 1.42 -8.43 -10.73
CA ASP A 51 0.64 -7.36 -10.11
C ASP A 51 0.35 -6.30 -11.18
N THR A 52 -0.62 -6.56 -12.05
CA THR A 52 -0.80 -5.86 -13.34
C THR A 52 -0.70 -4.33 -13.25
N LEU A 53 -1.24 -3.72 -12.18
CA LEU A 53 -1.27 -2.26 -12.01
C LEU A 53 -0.31 -1.70 -10.94
N ASP A 54 0.68 -2.48 -10.50
CA ASP A 54 1.59 -2.11 -9.40
C ASP A 54 0.84 -1.74 -8.11
N VAL A 55 -0.28 -2.43 -7.81
CA VAL A 55 -1.12 -2.10 -6.66
C VAL A 55 -0.36 -2.33 -5.36
N PHE A 56 0.38 -3.43 -5.24
CA PHE A 56 1.14 -3.72 -4.02
C PHE A 56 2.30 -2.73 -3.81
N PRO A 57 3.20 -2.48 -4.79
CA PRO A 57 4.24 -1.46 -4.63
C PRO A 57 3.69 -0.05 -4.34
N CYS A 58 2.55 0.33 -4.93
CA CYS A 58 2.01 1.68 -4.78
C CYS A 58 1.17 1.87 -3.51
N HIS A 59 0.25 0.93 -3.24
CA HIS A 59 -0.69 1.02 -2.12
C HIS A 59 -0.21 0.24 -0.91
N GLY A 60 0.13 -1.04 -1.09
CA GLY A 60 0.58 -1.91 -0.01
C GLY A 60 1.84 -1.36 0.65
N LEU A 61 2.94 -1.33 -0.09
CA LEU A 61 4.23 -0.87 0.40
C LEU A 61 4.23 0.64 0.74
N GLY A 62 3.58 1.46 -0.09
CA GLY A 62 3.42 2.90 0.19
C GLY A 62 2.72 3.15 1.53
N GLY A 63 1.65 2.41 1.81
CA GLY A 63 0.93 2.45 3.09
C GLY A 63 1.76 1.93 4.26
N MET A 64 2.52 0.83 4.07
CA MET A 64 3.41 0.29 5.08
C MET A 64 4.51 1.30 5.49
N VAL A 65 5.15 1.92 4.50
CA VAL A 65 6.15 2.98 4.73
C VAL A 65 5.50 4.17 5.43
N GLY A 66 4.32 4.60 4.98
CA GLY A 66 3.54 5.65 5.63
C GLY A 66 3.27 5.35 7.10
N MET A 67 2.78 4.15 7.44
CA MET A 67 2.51 3.73 8.82
C MET A 67 3.75 3.75 9.69
N LEU A 68 4.89 3.28 9.20
CA LEU A 68 6.15 3.31 9.96
C LEU A 68 6.61 4.74 10.21
N LEU A 69 6.54 5.59 9.18
CA LEU A 69 6.97 6.99 9.31
C LEU A 69 5.99 7.83 10.14
N THR A 70 4.70 7.49 10.22
CA THR A 70 3.78 8.05 11.22
C THR A 70 4.30 7.77 12.63
N GLY A 71 4.65 6.51 12.93
CA GLY A 71 5.21 6.13 14.23
C GLY A 71 6.55 6.81 14.55
N ILE A 72 7.24 7.36 13.55
CA ILE A 72 8.48 8.12 13.73
C ILE A 72 8.20 9.61 13.93
N PHE A 73 7.30 10.21 13.14
CA PHE A 73 7.15 11.67 13.03
C PHE A 73 5.87 12.26 13.62
N ALA A 74 4.92 11.45 14.09
CA ALA A 74 3.71 11.96 14.73
C ALA A 74 4.05 12.69 16.02
N THR A 75 3.32 13.79 16.30
CA THR A 75 3.53 14.56 17.52
C THR A 75 2.26 15.21 18.06
N LYS A 76 2.16 15.28 19.38
CA LYS A 76 1.11 15.99 20.12
C LYS A 76 1.07 17.48 19.83
N ALA A 77 2.18 18.07 19.38
CA ALA A 77 2.24 19.47 18.96
C ALA A 77 1.35 19.76 17.74
N ILE A 78 1.09 18.76 16.90
CA ILE A 78 0.17 18.87 15.76
C ILE A 78 -1.25 18.44 16.16
N ASN A 79 -1.37 17.39 16.97
CA ASN A 79 -2.68 16.86 17.34
C ASN A 79 -2.65 16.23 18.73
N GLY A 80 -3.46 16.75 19.65
CA GLY A 80 -3.55 16.28 21.04
C GLY A 80 -4.05 14.84 21.22
N ALA A 81 -4.54 14.18 20.16
CA ALA A 81 -4.84 12.75 20.18
C ALA A 81 -3.58 11.86 20.22
N VAL A 82 -2.41 12.42 19.94
CA VAL A 82 -1.13 11.73 20.10
C VAL A 82 -0.74 11.73 21.58
N GLU A 83 -0.94 10.59 22.26
CA GLU A 83 -0.58 10.44 23.67
C GLU A 83 0.93 10.32 23.88
N HIS A 84 1.60 9.64 22.96
CA HIS A 84 3.04 9.42 22.93
C HIS A 84 3.61 9.95 21.62
N ASP A 85 4.60 10.84 21.69
CA ASP A 85 5.24 11.36 20.48
C ASP A 85 5.96 10.22 19.71
N GLY A 86 6.26 10.46 18.44
CA GLY A 86 6.97 9.50 17.59
C GLY A 86 8.46 9.37 17.92
N LEU A 87 9.10 8.36 17.33
CA LEU A 87 10.51 8.01 17.57
C LEU A 87 11.49 9.18 17.41
N PHE A 88 11.22 10.07 16.44
CA PHE A 88 12.05 11.25 16.19
C PHE A 88 12.11 12.21 17.39
N PHE A 89 11.07 12.23 18.23
CA PHE A 89 10.98 13.08 19.41
C PHE A 89 11.45 12.39 20.69
N GLY A 90 12.01 11.17 20.58
CA GLY A 90 12.62 10.44 21.70
C GLY A 90 11.71 9.45 22.41
N GLU A 91 10.46 9.30 21.97
CA GLU A 91 9.50 8.34 22.53
C GLU A 91 9.34 7.11 21.61
N THR A 92 9.34 5.90 22.18
CA THR A 92 9.31 4.65 21.41
C THR A 92 7.94 3.99 21.35
N THR A 93 7.02 4.34 22.26
CA THR A 93 5.75 3.64 22.45
C THR A 93 4.90 3.65 21.18
N LEU A 94 4.74 4.83 20.56
CA LEU A 94 3.94 4.96 19.34
C LEU A 94 4.53 4.17 18.17
N PHE A 95 5.86 4.19 18.01
CA PHE A 95 6.52 3.45 16.94
C PHE A 95 6.25 1.95 17.03
N PHE A 96 6.41 1.35 18.21
CA PHE A 96 6.13 -0.08 18.39
C PHE A 96 4.65 -0.40 18.24
N ALA A 97 3.74 0.48 18.67
CA ALA A 97 2.31 0.32 18.40
C ALA A 97 2.01 0.29 16.89
N HIS A 98 2.62 1.19 16.12
CA HIS A 98 2.50 1.20 14.66
C HIS A 98 3.09 -0.06 14.01
N VAL A 99 4.23 -0.57 14.50
CA VAL A 99 4.81 -1.84 14.01
C VAL A 99 3.89 -3.02 14.29
N ILE A 100 3.33 -3.12 15.50
CA ILE A 100 2.40 -4.20 15.87
C ILE A 100 1.13 -4.12 15.01
N GLY A 101 0.55 -2.93 14.87
CA GLY A 101 -0.63 -2.71 14.02
C GLY A 101 -0.36 -3.05 12.57
N LEU A 102 0.80 -2.64 12.04
CA LEU A 102 1.24 -2.95 10.68
C LEU A 102 1.35 -4.46 10.44
N VAL A 103 2.06 -5.18 11.30
CA VAL A 103 2.24 -6.63 11.19
C VAL A 103 0.89 -7.33 11.32
N GLY A 104 0.08 -6.95 12.31
CA GLY A 104 -1.25 -7.51 12.52
C GLY A 104 -2.16 -7.32 11.32
N ALA A 105 -2.26 -6.10 10.80
CA ALA A 105 -3.08 -5.79 9.63
C ALA A 105 -2.58 -6.51 8.36
N THR A 106 -1.25 -6.59 8.17
CA THR A 106 -0.66 -7.28 7.02
C THR A 106 -0.94 -8.78 7.06
N LEU A 107 -0.71 -9.43 8.20
CA LEU A 107 -0.98 -10.86 8.35
C LEU A 107 -2.47 -11.16 8.19
N PHE A 108 -3.32 -10.37 8.84
CA PHE A 108 -4.77 -10.51 8.73
C PHE A 108 -5.25 -10.40 7.28
N THR A 109 -4.84 -9.34 6.58
CA THR A 109 -5.29 -9.10 5.20
C THR A 109 -4.74 -10.15 4.23
N LEU A 110 -3.46 -10.51 4.33
CA LEU A 110 -2.86 -11.54 3.47
C LEU A 110 -3.52 -12.92 3.67
N ILE A 111 -3.67 -13.35 4.93
CA ILE A 111 -4.24 -14.68 5.23
C ILE A 111 -5.71 -14.72 4.82
N LEU A 112 -6.50 -13.72 5.24
CA LEU A 112 -7.92 -13.72 4.97
C LEU A 112 -8.22 -13.55 3.47
N ALA A 113 -7.52 -12.65 2.77
CA ALA A 113 -7.68 -12.52 1.33
C ALA A 113 -7.30 -13.80 0.59
N PHE A 114 -6.19 -14.45 0.96
CA PHE A 114 -5.79 -15.72 0.35
C PHE A 114 -6.86 -16.80 0.53
N VAL A 115 -7.39 -16.95 1.75
CA VAL A 115 -8.45 -17.94 2.05
C VAL A 115 -9.71 -17.61 1.25
N LEU A 116 -10.18 -16.36 1.27
CA LEU A 116 -11.39 -15.97 0.57
C LEU A 116 -11.26 -16.15 -0.94
N LEU A 117 -10.16 -15.71 -1.54
CA LEU A 117 -9.92 -15.87 -2.97
C LEU A 117 -9.88 -17.36 -3.36
N LYS A 118 -9.23 -18.22 -2.55
CA LYS A 118 -9.23 -19.66 -2.80
C LYS A 118 -10.61 -20.30 -2.67
N LEU A 119 -11.39 -19.90 -1.67
CA LEU A 119 -12.76 -20.40 -1.53
C LEU A 119 -13.65 -19.95 -2.68
N THR A 120 -13.51 -18.69 -3.12
CA THR A 120 -14.25 -18.18 -4.27
C THR A 120 -13.88 -18.96 -5.53
N ASP A 121 -12.58 -19.15 -5.80
CA ASP A 121 -12.07 -19.88 -6.97
C ASP A 121 -12.57 -21.34 -7.07
N LEU A 122 -12.85 -21.97 -5.93
CA LEU A 122 -13.43 -23.33 -5.89
C LEU A 122 -14.93 -23.36 -6.27
N ILE A 123 -15.65 -22.26 -6.07
CA ILE A 123 -17.09 -22.16 -6.34
C ILE A 123 -17.33 -21.58 -7.74
N SER A 124 -16.60 -20.52 -8.06
CA SER A 124 -16.63 -19.79 -9.32
C SER A 124 -15.20 -19.42 -9.67
N PRO A 125 -14.58 -20.07 -10.68
CA PRO A 125 -13.21 -19.79 -11.08
C PRO A 125 -12.98 -18.29 -11.23
N LEU A 126 -11.92 -17.78 -10.60
CA LEU A 126 -11.63 -16.34 -10.59
C LEU A 126 -11.01 -15.86 -11.91
N ARG A 127 -10.29 -16.74 -12.61
CA ARG A 127 -9.69 -16.46 -13.91
C ARG A 127 -10.59 -17.00 -15.01
N VAL A 128 -10.74 -16.23 -16.09
CA VAL A 128 -11.36 -16.68 -17.33
C VAL A 128 -10.56 -17.82 -17.96
N SER A 129 -11.16 -18.54 -18.91
CA SER A 129 -10.43 -19.55 -19.68
C SER A 129 -9.33 -18.93 -20.56
N GLU A 130 -8.33 -19.73 -20.95
CA GLU A 130 -7.25 -19.26 -21.82
C GLU A 130 -7.78 -18.75 -23.18
N GLU A 131 -8.83 -19.38 -23.71
CA GLU A 131 -9.48 -18.96 -24.96
C GLU A 131 -10.17 -17.59 -24.82
N GLU A 132 -10.91 -17.38 -23.72
CA GLU A 132 -11.53 -16.08 -23.42
C GLU A 132 -10.48 -14.99 -23.16
N GLU A 133 -9.37 -15.34 -22.52
CA GLU A 133 -8.24 -14.42 -22.30
C GLU A 133 -7.57 -14.01 -23.63
N GLU A 134 -7.41 -14.94 -24.57
CA GLU A 134 -6.82 -14.68 -25.90
C GLU A 134 -7.74 -13.81 -26.79
N ILE A 135 -9.06 -14.04 -26.72
CA ILE A 135 -10.05 -13.24 -27.45
C ILE A 135 -10.21 -11.84 -26.84
N GLY A 136 -10.03 -11.71 -25.52
CA GLY A 136 -10.11 -10.47 -24.75
C GLY A 136 -11.45 -10.31 -24.01
N LEU A 137 -11.38 -9.80 -22.77
CA LEU A 137 -12.54 -9.73 -21.86
C LEU A 137 -13.67 -8.82 -22.36
N ASP A 138 -13.37 -7.76 -23.12
CA ASP A 138 -14.38 -6.89 -23.73
C ASP A 138 -15.36 -7.71 -24.59
N LEU A 139 -14.85 -8.63 -25.41
CA LEU A 139 -15.69 -9.46 -26.26
C LEU A 139 -16.25 -10.66 -25.50
N SER A 140 -15.43 -11.39 -24.74
CA SER A 140 -15.85 -12.64 -24.11
C SER A 140 -16.82 -12.45 -22.94
N GLN A 141 -16.67 -11.36 -22.17
CA GLN A 141 -17.48 -11.10 -20.97
C GLN A 141 -18.54 -10.00 -21.20
N HIS A 142 -18.29 -9.06 -22.11
CA HIS A 142 -19.17 -7.91 -22.33
C HIS A 142 -19.80 -7.85 -23.73
N ASN A 143 -19.32 -8.68 -24.68
CA ASN A 143 -19.74 -8.66 -26.08
C ASN A 143 -19.61 -7.26 -26.72
N GLU A 144 -18.56 -6.53 -26.33
CA GLU A 144 -18.21 -5.20 -26.81
C GLU A 144 -16.93 -5.24 -27.67
N LYS A 145 -16.80 -4.29 -28.61
CA LYS A 145 -15.61 -4.12 -29.45
C LYS A 145 -15.43 -2.65 -29.83
N LEU A 146 -14.19 -2.15 -29.72
CA LEU A 146 -13.77 -0.82 -30.18
C LEU A 146 -13.52 -0.78 -31.70
#